data_AF-A0A3N5GRW6-F1
#
_entry.id   AF-A0A3N5GRW6-F1
#
_cell.length_a   1.000
_cell.length_b   1.000
_cell.length_c   1.000
_cell.angle_alpha   90.00
_cell.angle_beta   90.00
_cell.angle_gamma   90.00
#
_symmetry.space_group_name_H-M   'P 1'
#
loop_
_entity.id
_entity.type
_entity.pdbx_description
1 polymer ?
#
loop_
_entity_poly.entity_id
_entity_poly.type
_entity_poly.pdbx_seq_one_letter_code
_entity_poly.pdbx_strand_id
1 'polypeptide(L)'
;EAAAIVCFVVAPQWRRRGVARTLLGAALTDFAARGIVECDAFPWNTGPDDTAATDHYHGSAAMFAAAGFLPVATHADVTVMRKTLVRLL
;
A
#
# COMPACT_ATOMS: atom_id res chain seq x y z
N GLU A 1 9.78 -15.43 -3.04
CA GLU A 1 9.86 -14.51 -1.88
C GLU A 1 8.67 -13.56 -1.91
N ALA A 2 8.29 -13.02 -0.75
CA ALA A 2 7.21 -12.05 -0.60
C ALA A 2 7.74 -10.77 0.05
N ALA A 3 7.11 -9.63 -0.26
CA ALA A 3 7.38 -8.33 0.35
C ALA A 3 6.14 -7.80 1.07
N ALA A 4 6.36 -6.78 1.89
CA ALA A 4 5.30 -6.04 2.56
C ALA A 4 5.56 -4.54 2.47
N ILE A 5 4.51 -3.77 2.18
CA ILE A 5 4.50 -2.32 2.36
C ILE A 5 3.76 -2.01 3.66
N VAL A 6 4.51 -1.54 4.65
CA VAL A 6 3.97 -1.24 5.99
C VAL A 6 3.63 0.24 6.13
N CYS A 7 4.47 1.14 5.60
CA CYS A 7 4.30 2.58 5.81
C CYS A 7 4.85 3.46 4.68
N PHE A 8 4.35 4.69 4.61
CA PHE A 8 4.84 5.79 3.81
C PHE A 8 5.19 6.97 4.71
N VAL A 9 6.48 7.27 4.84
CA VAL A 9 6.95 8.44 5.57
C VAL A 9 7.07 9.60 4.57
N VAL A 10 6.06 10.49 4.58
CA VAL A 10 6.03 11.68 3.72
C VAL A 10 6.04 12.94 4.58
N ALA A 11 7.04 13.79 4.36
CA ALA A 11 7.17 15.07 5.03
C ALA A 11 5.87 15.91 4.86
N PRO A 12 5.37 16.58 5.92
CA PRO A 12 4.04 17.20 5.91
C PRO A 12 3.75 18.09 4.70
N GLN A 13 4.71 18.92 4.29
CA GLN A 13 4.60 19.86 3.17
C GLN A 13 4.45 19.18 1.79
N TRP A 14 4.75 17.88 1.70
CA TRP A 14 4.65 17.06 0.47
C TRP A 14 3.44 16.12 0.45
N ARG A 15 2.64 16.07 1.52
CA ARG A 15 1.44 15.22 1.59
C ARG A 15 0.37 15.69 0.60
N ARG A 16 -0.54 14.78 0.22
CA ARG A 16 -1.63 15.00 -0.75
C ARG A 16 -1.18 15.40 -2.17
N ARG A 17 0.11 15.26 -2.49
CA ARG A 17 0.68 15.50 -3.82
C ARG A 17 0.98 14.23 -4.63
N GLY A 18 0.44 13.09 -4.20
CA GLY A 18 0.66 11.80 -4.86
C GLY A 18 1.97 11.09 -4.51
N VAL A 19 2.82 11.64 -3.64
CA VAL A 19 4.13 11.06 -3.27
C VAL A 19 4.06 9.59 -2.86
N ALA A 20 3.12 9.22 -1.98
CA ALA A 20 2.94 7.83 -1.57
C ALA A 20 2.59 6.88 -2.73
N ARG A 21 1.83 7.36 -3.73
CA ARG A 21 1.51 6.58 -4.93
C ARG A 21 2.73 6.37 -5.81
N THR A 22 3.57 7.39 -5.95
CA THR A 22 4.85 7.31 -6.68
C THR A 22 5.80 6.33 -5.99
N LEU A 23 5.93 6.41 -4.66
CA LEU A 23 6.74 5.48 -3.87
C LEU A 23 6.25 4.04 -4.00
N LEU A 24 4.93 3.81 -3.92
CA LEU A 24 4.34 2.49 -4.12
C LEU A 24 4.69 1.94 -5.51
N GLY A 25 4.50 2.73 -6.57
CA GLY A 25 4.83 2.29 -7.93
C GLY A 25 6.29 1.87 -8.08
N ALA A 26 7.22 2.71 -7.60
CA ALA A 26 8.65 2.43 -7.65
C ALA A 26 9.02 1.15 -6.87
N ALA A 27 8.47 0.98 -5.66
CA ALA A 27 8.72 -0.22 -4.85
C ALA A 27 8.24 -1.51 -5.54
N LEU A 28 7.05 -1.50 -6.15
CA LEU A 28 6.53 -2.67 -6.87
C LEU A 28 7.38 -3.03 -8.08
N THR A 29 7.88 -2.03 -8.82
CA THR A 29 8.81 -2.26 -9.93
C THR A 29 10.12 -2.88 -9.44
N ASP A 30 10.71 -2.36 -8.36
CA ASP A 30 11.93 -2.91 -7.76
C ASP A 30 11.73 -4.34 -7.25
N PHE A 31 10.63 -4.60 -6.54
CA PHE A 31 10.27 -5.94 -6.05
C PHE A 31 10.16 -6.95 -7.19
N ALA A 32 9.46 -6.59 -8.26
CA ALA A 32 9.34 -7.45 -9.45
C ALA A 32 10.71 -7.70 -10.11
N ALA A 33 11.58 -6.68 -10.21
CA ALA A 33 12.93 -6.82 -10.76
C ALA A 33 13.82 -7.76 -9.92
N ARG A 34 13.60 -7.80 -8.60
CA ARG A 34 14.28 -8.70 -7.66
C ARG A 34 13.68 -10.12 -7.62
N GLY A 35 12.62 -10.39 -8.39
CA GLY A 35 11.98 -11.71 -8.44
C GLY A 35 11.00 -11.99 -7.30
N ILE A 36 10.56 -10.96 -6.58
CA ILE A 36 9.48 -11.07 -5.58
C ILE A 36 8.16 -11.24 -6.33
N VAL A 37 7.34 -12.20 -5.89
CA VAL A 37 6.12 -12.63 -6.61
C VAL A 37 4.84 -12.15 -5.93
N GLU A 38 4.92 -11.75 -4.67
CA GLU A 38 3.77 -11.27 -3.89
C GLU A 38 4.18 -10.06 -3.03
N CYS A 39 3.27 -9.09 -2.93
CA CYS A 39 3.40 -7.97 -2.02
C CYS A 39 2.12 -7.81 -1.20
N ASP A 40 2.25 -7.79 0.12
CA ASP A 40 1.16 -7.49 1.05
C ASP A 40 1.19 -6.04 1.50
N ALA A 41 0.03 -5.52 1.88
CA ALA A 41 -0.20 -4.18 2.38
C ALA A 41 -1.31 -4.20 3.45
N PHE A 42 -1.26 -3.24 4.37
CA PHE A 42 -2.09 -3.24 5.58
C PHE A 42 -2.78 -1.89 5.83
N PRO A 43 -3.61 -1.39 4.91
CA PRO A 43 -4.40 -0.19 5.19
C PRO A 43 -5.28 -0.40 6.44
N TRP A 44 -5.35 0.63 7.29
CA TRP A 44 -6.30 0.65 8.40
C TRP A 44 -7.74 0.67 7.89
N ASN A 45 -8.61 -0.03 8.61
CA ASN A 45 -10.05 0.02 8.43
C ASN A 45 -10.55 1.37 8.96
N THR A 46 -10.72 2.32 8.05
CA THR A 46 -11.19 3.67 8.38
C THR A 46 -12.69 3.73 8.15
N GLY A 47 -13.43 4.21 9.16
CA GLY A 47 -14.85 4.50 9.04
C GLY A 47 -15.10 5.80 8.27
N PRO A 48 -16.34 6.07 7.82
CA PRO A 48 -16.68 7.30 7.10
C PRO A 48 -16.40 8.59 7.90
N ASP A 49 -16.38 8.52 9.23
CA ASP A 49 -16.11 9.65 10.12
C ASP A 49 -14.65 9.73 10.60
N ASP A 50 -13.79 8.83 10.12
CA ASP A 50 -12.39 8.80 10.52
C ASP A 50 -11.58 9.89 9.80
N THR A 51 -11.27 10.94 10.56
CA THR A 51 -10.55 12.14 10.10
C THR A 51 -9.12 12.21 10.64
N ALA A 52 -8.67 11.19 11.38
CA ALA A 52 -7.35 11.16 12.00
C ALA A 52 -6.26 10.93 10.95
N ALA A 53 -5.78 12.02 10.35
CA ALA A 53 -4.73 12.00 9.33
C ALA A 53 -3.41 11.33 9.80
N THR A 54 -3.20 11.19 11.11
CA THR A 54 -2.04 10.49 11.71
C THR A 54 -2.02 9.00 11.39
N ASP A 55 -3.18 8.38 11.18
CA ASP A 55 -3.27 6.93 11.01
C ASP A 55 -3.11 6.51 9.54
N HIS A 56 -3.11 7.46 8.61
CA HIS A 56 -3.07 7.19 7.17
C HIS A 56 -1.66 6.87 6.64
N TYR A 57 -0.66 6.73 7.51
CA TYR A 57 0.72 6.46 7.10
C TYR A 57 0.89 5.07 6.45
N HIS A 58 -0.04 4.14 6.65
CA HIS A 58 -0.08 2.84 5.95
C HIS A 58 -0.53 2.98 4.48
N GLY A 59 -1.07 4.14 4.08
CA GLY A 59 -1.81 4.28 2.84
C GLY A 59 -3.26 3.82 2.98
N SER A 60 -4.11 4.23 2.03
CA SER A 60 -5.54 3.90 2.03
C SER A 60 -5.84 2.64 1.20
N ALA A 61 -6.88 1.89 1.54
CA ALA A 61 -7.35 0.75 0.74
C ALA A 61 -7.61 1.14 -0.73
N ALA A 62 -8.20 2.31 -1.00
CA ALA A 62 -8.42 2.81 -2.35
C ALA A 62 -7.12 3.03 -3.15
N MET A 63 -6.03 3.41 -2.47
CA MET A 63 -4.72 3.58 -3.11
C MET A 63 -4.14 2.22 -3.54
N PHE A 64 -4.24 1.21 -2.67
CA PHE A 64 -3.78 -0.14 -2.98
C PHE A 64 -4.64 -0.80 -4.06
N ALA A 65 -5.97 -0.66 -3.99
CA ALA A 65 -6.90 -1.14 -5.01
C ALA A 65 -6.58 -0.55 -6.39
N ALA A 66 -6.32 0.77 -6.47
CA ALA A 66 -5.91 1.43 -7.71
C ALA A 66 -4.57 0.91 -8.26
N ALA A 67 -3.71 0.34 -7.40
CA ALA A 67 -2.46 -0.29 -7.78
C ALA A 67 -2.61 -1.79 -8.12
N GLY A 68 -3.83 -2.36 -8.06
CA GLY A 68 -4.11 -3.76 -8.38
C GLY A 68 -3.95 -4.72 -7.20
N PHE A 69 -3.98 -4.23 -5.96
CA PHE A 69 -4.08 -5.09 -4.79
C PHE A 69 -5.54 -5.52 -4.56
N LEU A 70 -5.73 -6.72 -4.02
CA LEU A 70 -7.01 -7.29 -3.66
C LEU A 70 -7.03 -7.64 -2.16
N PRO A 71 -8.16 -7.47 -1.45
CA PRO A 71 -8.26 -7.90 -0.06
C PRO A 71 -8.17 -9.43 0.04
N VAL A 72 -7.39 -9.92 1.01
CA VAL A 72 -7.22 -11.37 1.27
C VAL A 72 -7.60 -11.78 2.69
N ALA A 73 -7.59 -10.83 3.63
CA ALA A 73 -8.09 -11.01 4.98
C ALA A 73 -8.57 -9.68 5.57
N THR A 74 -9.55 -9.71 6.47
CA THR A 74 -10.00 -8.54 7.22
C THR A 74 -9.87 -8.83 8.71
N HIS A 75 -9.23 -7.93 9.44
CA HIS A 75 -9.12 -7.95 10.89
C HIS A 75 -9.88 -6.76 11.48
N ALA A 76 -9.88 -6.61 12.81
CA ALA A 76 -10.55 -5.48 13.45
C ALA A 76 -10.02 -4.14 12.92
N ASP A 77 -8.70 -3.98 12.92
CA ASP A 77 -8.09 -2.67 12.65
C ASP A 77 -7.56 -2.54 11.21
N VAL A 78 -7.20 -3.64 10.55
CA VAL A 78 -6.59 -3.60 9.21
C VAL A 78 -7.26 -4.57 8.25
N THR A 79 -7.23 -4.22 6.97
CA THR A 79 -7.48 -5.15 5.87
C THR A 79 -6.13 -5.54 5.27
N VAL A 80 -5.83 -6.83 5.21
CA VAL A 80 -4.67 -7.33 4.46
C VAL A 80 -5.04 -7.31 2.99
N MET A 81 -4.28 -6.56 2.19
CA MET A 81 -4.42 -6.52 0.75
C MET A 81 -3.15 -7.08 0.09
N ARG A 82 -3.31 -7.91 -0.93
CA ARG A 82 -2.21 -8.55 -1.66
C ARG A 82 -2.22 -8.19 -3.13
N LYS A 83 -1.04 -8.04 -3.71
CA LYS A 83 -0.83 -7.99 -5.15
C LYS A 83 0.17 -9.06 -5.58
N THR A 84 -0.21 -9.86 -6.58
CA THR A 84 0.73 -10.71 -7.31
C THR A 84 1.55 -9.85 -8.27
N LEU A 85 2.87 -10.01 -8.23
CA LEU A 85 3.80 -9.32 -9.10
C LEU A 85 4.20 -10.25 -10.23
N VAL A 86 4.00 -9.80 -11.47
CA VAL A 86 4.53 -10.48 -12.65
C VAL A 86 5.89 -9.88 -12.99
N ARG A 87 6.86 -10.74 -13.30
CA ARG A 87 8.13 -10.27 -13.84
C ARG A 87 7.84 -9.62 -15.19
N LEU A 88 8.18 -8.34 -15.32
CA LEU A 88 8.26 -7.72 -16.64
C LEU A 88 9.45 -8.38 -17.35
N LEU A 89 9.16 -9.10 -18.43
CA LEU A 89 10.15 -9.77 -19.29
C LEU A 89 11.01 -8.74 -20.00
#